data_AF-A0A2V9CSN5-F1
#
_entry.id   AF-A0A2V9CSN5-F1
#
_cell.length_a   1.000
_cell.length_b   1.000
_cell.length_c   1.000
_cell.angle_alpha   90.00
_cell.angle_beta   90.00
_cell.angle_gamma   90.00
#
_symmetry.space_group_name_H-M   'P 1'
#
loop_
_entity.id
_entity.type
_entity.pdbx_description
1 polymer ?
#
loop_
_entity_poly.entity_id
_entity_poly.type
_entity_poly.pdbx_seq_one_letter_code
_entity_poly.pdbx_strand_id
1 'polypeptide(L)' 'MPNVPKMTVGTPPARRASGNADVERELVRRAQAGDQFAYEELVRIHQPRLLAVIGGIMRRGEDVEDVAQQALLKAYLSL' A
#
# COMPACT_ATOMS: atom_id res chain seq x y z
N MET A 1 -32.02 5.71 27.70
CA MET A 1 -31.54 5.67 26.30
C MET A 1 -30.01 5.87 26.31
N PRO A 2 -29.30 5.26 25.35
CA PRO A 2 -27.99 4.65 25.52
C PRO A 2 -26.77 5.53 25.15
N ASN A 3 -25.62 5.14 25.71
CA ASN A 3 -24.22 5.29 25.28
C ASN A 3 -23.90 6.19 24.06
N VAL A 4 -22.88 7.05 24.20
CA VAL A 4 -21.48 6.72 23.80
C VAL A 4 -20.47 7.79 24.29
N PRO A 5 -19.34 7.38 24.89
CA PRO A 5 -18.14 8.21 25.00
C PRO A 5 -17.13 7.91 23.87
N LYS A 6 -16.43 8.97 23.42
CA LYS A 6 -15.14 8.99 22.70
C LYS A 6 -15.04 8.31 21.31
N MET A 7 -14.86 9.12 20.27
CA MET A 7 -14.04 8.79 19.08
C MET A 7 -13.05 9.95 18.88
N THR A 8 -11.91 9.90 19.58
CA THR A 8 -10.59 9.58 19.00
C THR A 8 -10.18 10.52 17.86
N VAL A 9 -9.49 11.58 18.27
CA VAL A 9 -8.48 12.28 17.47
C VAL A 9 -7.52 11.24 16.91
N GLY A 10 -7.45 11.15 15.59
CA GLY A 10 -6.50 10.32 14.86
C GLY A 10 -5.97 11.10 13.66
N THR A 11 -5.33 12.25 13.91
CA THR A 11 -4.51 12.92 12.91
C THR A 11 -3.42 11.94 12.46
N PRO A 12 -3.35 11.52 11.19
CA PRO A 12 -2.24 10.70 10.73
C PRO A 12 -0.94 11.52 10.85
N PRO A 13 0.15 10.96 11.40
CA PRO A 13 1.37 11.70 11.65
C PRO A 13 2.07 12.05 10.32
N ALA A 14 1.82 13.26 9.84
CA ALA A 14 2.54 13.89 8.74
C ALA A 14 3.95 14.32 9.21
N ARG A 15 4.84 13.37 9.53
CA ARG A 15 6.29 13.65 9.71
C ARG A 15 7.24 12.45 9.66
N ARG A 16 6.94 11.44 8.81
CA ARG A 16 7.89 10.36 8.45
C ARG A 16 8.27 10.34 6.95
N ALA A 17 7.90 11.39 6.20
CA ALA A 17 7.92 11.35 4.74
C ALA A 17 9.31 11.51 4.09
N SER A 18 10.27 12.18 4.74
CA SER A 18 11.57 12.47 4.11
C SER A 18 12.52 11.27 4.10
N GLY A 19 12.72 10.60 5.23
CA GLY A 19 13.57 9.40 5.29
C GLY A 19 12.98 8.18 4.57
N ASN A 20 11.65 8.08 4.51
CA ASN A 20 10.99 6.98 3.79
C ASN A 20 11.06 7.15 2.27
N ALA A 21 11.04 8.38 1.74
CA ALA A 21 11.06 8.60 0.30
C ALA A 21 12.40 8.18 -0.34
N ASP A 22 13.52 8.40 0.34
CA ASP A 22 14.84 7.97 -0.15
C ASP A 22 15.01 6.45 -0.08
N VAL A 23 14.50 5.82 0.99
CA VAL A 23 14.47 4.35 1.13
C VAL A 23 13.57 3.72 0.07
N GLU A 24 12.40 4.28 -0.19
CA GLU A 24 11.48 3.82 -1.24
C GLU A 24 12.10 3.95 -2.63
N ARG A 25 12.79 5.06 -2.92
CA ARG A 25 13.53 5.23 -4.18
C ARG A 25 14.63 4.18 -4.37
N GLU A 26 15.35 3.84 -3.32
CA GLU A 26 16.39 2.81 -3.38
C GLU A 26 15.78 1.42 -3.60
N LEU A 27 14.67 1.10 -2.93
CA LEU A 27 13.93 -0.13 -3.17
C LEU A 27 13.43 -0.23 -4.62
N VAL A 28 12.94 0.87 -5.20
CA VAL A 28 12.54 0.92 -6.62
C VAL A 28 13.73 0.64 -7.52
N ARG A 29 14.87 1.31 -7.32
CA ARG A 29 16.08 1.08 -8.14
C ARG A 29 16.55 -0.37 -8.09
N ARG A 30 16.54 -0.97 -6.89
CA ARG A 30 16.92 -2.38 -6.71
C ARG A 30 15.92 -3.32 -7.38
N ALA A 31 14.62 -3.07 -7.24
CA ALA A 31 13.58 -3.86 -7.89
C ALA A 31 13.71 -3.82 -9.43
N GLN A 32 14.01 -2.65 -10.00
CA GLN A 32 14.29 -2.48 -11.44
C GLN A 32 15.55 -3.23 -11.89
N ALA A 33 16.54 -3.39 -11.01
CA ALA A 33 17.73 -4.19 -11.27
C ALA A 33 17.48 -5.71 -11.14
N GLY A 34 16.24 -6.14 -10.87
CA GLY A 34 15.85 -7.54 -10.72
C GLY A 34 15.92 -8.08 -9.28
N ASP A 35 16.10 -7.21 -8.28
CA ASP A 35 16.08 -7.61 -6.88
C ASP A 35 14.65 -7.91 -6.41
N GLN A 36 14.32 -9.19 -6.37
CA GLN A 36 12.99 -9.67 -5.97
C GLN A 36 12.64 -9.32 -4.52
N PHE A 37 13.63 -9.25 -3.62
CA PHE A 37 13.39 -8.87 -2.22
C PHE A 37 13.06 -7.39 -2.10
N ALA A 38 13.70 -6.54 -2.90
CA ALA A 38 13.37 -5.12 -2.95
C ALA A 38 11.94 -4.88 -3.45
N TYR A 39 11.51 -5.67 -4.45
CA TYR A 39 10.13 -5.65 -4.91
C TYR A 39 9.14 -6.12 -3.83
N GLU A 40 9.42 -7.23 -3.14
CA GLU A 40 8.58 -7.74 -2.06
C GLU A 40 8.38 -6.71 -0.94
N GLU A 41 9.46 -6.00 -0.56
CA GLU A 41 9.37 -4.92 0.43
C GLU A 41 8.52 -3.73 -0.06
N LEU A 42 8.63 -3.33 -1.34
CA LEU A 42 7.73 -2.32 -1.92
C LEU A 42 6.27 -2.77 -1.84
N VAL A 43 5.99 -4.03 -2.22
CA VAL A 43 4.63 -4.58 -2.13
C VAL A 43 4.13 -4.53 -0.69
N ARG A 44 4.93 -4.98 0.28
CA ARG A 44 4.55 -4.99 1.70
C ARG A 44 4.24 -3.60 2.23
N ILE A 45 4.98 -2.58 1.80
CA ILE A 45 4.75 -1.17 2.18
C ILE A 45 3.45 -0.63 1.57
N HIS A 46 3.15 -0.96 0.31
CA HIS A 46 2.04 -0.35 -0.42
C HIS A 46 0.73 -1.15 -0.39
N GLN A 47 0.77 -2.44 -0.07
CA GLN A 47 -0.39 -3.34 -0.10
C GLN A 47 -1.58 -2.83 0.75
N PRO A 48 -1.42 -2.33 1.98
CA PRO A 48 -2.57 -1.84 2.76
C PRO A 48 -3.28 -0.65 2.09
N ARG A 49 -2.50 0.26 1.48
CA ARG A 49 -3.04 1.42 0.76
C ARG A 49 -3.70 0.99 -0.55
N LEU A 50 -3.08 0.06 -1.27
CA LEU A 50 -3.63 -0.50 -2.51
C LEU A 50 -5.00 -1.15 -2.26
N LEU A 51 -5.10 -2.00 -1.24
CA LEU A 51 -6.34 -2.66 -0.85
C LEU A 51 -7.42 -1.66 -0.42
N ALA A 52 -7.06 -0.61 0.33
CA ALA A 52 -8.00 0.44 0.72
C ALA A 52 -8.55 1.21 -0.50
N VAL A 53 -7.70 1.51 -1.48
CA VAL A 53 -8.12 2.17 -2.73
C VAL A 53 -9.02 1.26 -3.56
N ILE A 54 -8.63 0.01 -3.79
CA ILE A 54 -9.42 -0.94 -4.57
C ILE A 54 -10.75 -1.23 -3.88
N GLY A 55 -10.74 -1.46 -2.57
CA GLY A 55 -11.96 -1.69 -1.77
C GLY A 55 -12.90 -0.49 -1.74
N GLY A 56 -12.39 0.74 -1.85
CA GLY A 56 -13.22 1.93 -2.00
C GLY A 56 -13.89 2.05 -3.39
N ILE A 57 -13.31 1.43 -4.41
CA ILE A 57 -13.84 1.44 -5.79
C ILE A 57 -14.80 0.27 -6.03
N MET A 58 -14.55 -0.88 -5.40
CA MET A 58 -15.31 -2.11 -5.59
C MET A 58 -16.59 -2.12 -4.75
N ARG A 59 -17.76 -2.32 -5.39
CA ARG A 59 -19.07 -2.45 -4.71
C ARG A 59 -19.30 -3.83 -4.07
N ARG A 60 -18.55 -4.85 -4.47
CA ARG A 60 -18.58 -6.21 -3.90
C ARG A 60 -17.16 -6.60 -3.51
N GLY A 61 -16.97 -7.01 -2.26
CA GLY A 61 -15.66 -7.25 -1.67
C GLY A 61 -14.95 -8.53 -2.16
N GLU A 62 -15.66 -9.39 -2.87
CA GLU A 62 -15.17 -10.70 -3.34
C GLU A 62 -14.04 -10.61 -4.38
N ASP A 63 -13.85 -9.46 -5.04
CA ASP A 63 -12.87 -9.30 -6.12
C ASP A 63 -11.66 -8.42 -5.76
N VAL A 64 -11.61 -7.86 -4.54
CA VAL A 64 -10.59 -6.86 -4.16
C VAL A 64 -9.17 -7.45 -4.15
N GLU A 65 -9.03 -8.67 -3.64
CA GLU A 65 -7.74 -9.36 -3.57
C GLU A 65 -7.23 -9.76 -4.96
N ASP A 66 -8.11 -10.23 -5.85
CA ASP A 66 -7.74 -10.59 -7.22
C ASP A 66 -7.28 -9.36 -8.02
N VAL A 67 -8.03 -8.25 -7.93
CA VAL A 67 -7.64 -6.99 -8.56
C VAL A 67 -6.32 -6.46 -8.00
N ALA A 68 -6.09 -6.60 -6.70
CA ALA A 68 -4.82 -6.22 -6.07
C ALA A 68 -3.66 -7.08 -6.61
N GLN A 69 -3.84 -8.40 -6.70
CA GLN A 69 -2.84 -9.29 -7.28
C GLN A 69 -2.53 -8.94 -8.74
N GLN A 70 -3.55 -8.69 -9.58
CA GLN A 70 -3.37 -8.28 -10.97
C GLN A 70 -2.64 -6.93 -11.10
N ALA A 71 -2.94 -5.97 -10.22
CA ALA A 71 -2.27 -4.67 -10.21
C ALA A 71 -0.79 -4.81 -9.83
N LEU A 72 -0.48 -5.60 -8.80
CA LEU A 72 0.88 -5.89 -8.38
C LEU A 72 1.65 -6.65 -9.48
N LEU A 73 1.04 -7.66 -10.10
CA LEU A 73 1.69 -8.39 -11.21
C LEU A 73 2.05 -7.46 -12.37
N LYS A 74 1.15 -6.53 -12.74
CA LYS A 74 1.44 -5.53 -13.78
C LYS A 74 2.55 -4.56 -13.36
N ALA A 75 2.59 -4.15 -12.10
CA ALA A 75 3.66 -3.32 -11.58
C ALA A 75 5.01 -4.04 -11.67
N TYR A 76 5.06 -5.32 -11.30
CA TYR A 76 6.26 -6.15 -11.42
C TYR A 76 6.75 -6.26 -12.87
N LEU A 77 5.84 -6.52 -13.81
CA LEU A 77 6.18 -6.65 -15.23
C LEU A 77 6.59 -5.33 -15.91
N SER A 78 6.35 -4.19 -15.25
CA SER A 78 6.67 -2.86 -15.79
C SER A 78 7.93 -2.23 -15.17
N LEU A 79 8.62 -2.96 -14.28
CA LEU A 79 9.85 -2.51 -13.63
C LEU A 79 11.02 -2.38 -14.61
#